data_AF-A0AAD4Q319-F1
#
_entry.id   AF-A0AAD4Q319-F1
#
_cell.length_a   1.000
_cell.length_b   1.000
_cell.length_c   1.000
_cell.angle_alpha   90.00
_cell.angle_beta   90.00
_cell.angle_gamma   90.00
#
_symmetry.space_group_name_H-M   'P 1'
#
loop_
_entity.id
_entity.type
_entity.pdbx_description
1 polymer ?
#
loop_
_entity_poly.entity_id
_entity_poly.type
_entity_poly.pdbx_seq_one_letter_code
_entity_poly.pdbx_strand_id
1 'polypeptide(L)'
;MATVHNVGTNNTMNITTVPTELLLLIVSQLSNIEDLLALGSACRVFHEIITQQTSPRVILRLFASSAPTFCSPHPHFLILSLARQIATWTLADPTARKSLLIEAFRGGIDSLYDFCLQNAPFGLSLDQIRRMHAMRFSIINPLSDAIDRMAGEQWYKTPRFWNGGVSEAETLHTDSGRATMQILIYGELFGSTMDVFLRNGGNDRPLEDVIFTQEDRFEFIKYCIPDLCCRSWGEIFKVESTGPYAPDLEGEGVIEEDQTALRHILACRRWHRMWQKAKAIVTVSDTRTVPEEEKFDFTALSQYLNRSREIEVKDDINEEDWRERLYREALVYQGLEGMQLVILPYGKVDKKVLDKASWIRKRIGDMENPFECVKWGARSQIPVSVAPDLLREVQVASRSRYPGNS
;
A
#
# COMPACT_ATOMS: atom_id res chain seq x y z
N MET A 1 -60.33 -58.93 -2.89
CA MET A 1 -58.92 -58.67 -2.53
C MET A 1 -58.42 -57.54 -3.41
N ALA A 2 -58.42 -56.32 -2.88
CA ALA A 2 -57.92 -55.13 -3.56
C ALA A 2 -56.48 -54.90 -3.12
N THR A 3 -55.52 -55.07 -4.03
CA THR A 3 -54.12 -54.71 -3.84
C THR A 3 -53.98 -53.21 -4.06
N VAL A 4 -53.89 -52.48 -2.96
CA VAL A 4 -53.54 -51.05 -2.96
C VAL A 4 -52.05 -50.94 -3.26
N HIS A 5 -51.71 -50.54 -4.49
CA HIS A 5 -50.37 -50.08 -4.83
C HIS A 5 -50.17 -48.69 -4.20
N ASN A 6 -49.50 -48.67 -3.05
CA ASN A 6 -49.05 -47.43 -2.43
C ASN A 6 -47.75 -46.98 -3.12
N VAL A 7 -47.88 -46.25 -4.23
CA VAL A 7 -46.76 -45.56 -4.87
C VAL A 7 -46.55 -44.24 -4.13
N GLY A 8 -45.88 -44.33 -2.97
CA GLY A 8 -45.31 -43.17 -2.32
C GLY A 8 -44.07 -42.72 -3.09
N THR A 9 -44.24 -41.87 -4.10
CA THR A 9 -43.13 -41.09 -4.67
C THR A 9 -42.66 -40.10 -3.61
N ASN A 10 -41.71 -40.51 -2.77
CA ASN A 10 -40.90 -39.58 -2.00
C ASN A 10 -40.06 -38.76 -2.98
N ASN A 11 -40.64 -37.69 -3.51
CA ASN A 11 -39.94 -36.65 -4.25
C ASN A 11 -39.02 -35.93 -3.27
N THR A 12 -37.87 -36.53 -2.99
CA THR A 12 -36.78 -35.87 -2.28
C THR A 12 -36.20 -34.85 -3.25
N MET A 13 -36.51 -33.57 -3.06
CA MET A 13 -35.81 -32.49 -3.75
C MET A 13 -34.32 -32.62 -3.43
N ASN A 14 -33.54 -33.00 -4.43
CA ASN A 14 -32.09 -33.05 -4.33
C ASN A 14 -31.53 -31.66 -4.68
N ILE A 15 -30.51 -31.21 -3.96
CA ILE A 15 -29.84 -29.93 -4.22
C ILE A 15 -29.34 -29.79 -5.67
N THR A 16 -29.06 -30.91 -6.34
CA THR A 16 -28.67 -30.96 -7.76
C THR A 16 -29.81 -30.63 -8.72
N THR A 17 -31.05 -30.57 -8.24
CA THR A 17 -32.26 -30.24 -9.04
C THR A 17 -32.72 -28.81 -8.83
N VAL A 18 -32.09 -28.07 -7.90
CA VAL A 18 -32.41 -26.68 -7.60
C VAL A 18 -31.76 -25.76 -8.66
N PRO A 19 -32.50 -24.79 -9.23
CA PRO A 19 -31.95 -23.79 -10.15
C PRO A 19 -30.78 -23.03 -9.55
N THR A 20 -29.80 -22.69 -10.39
CA THR A 20 -28.55 -22.05 -9.94
C THR A 20 -28.78 -20.70 -9.27
N GLU A 21 -29.81 -19.96 -9.67
CA GLU A 21 -30.19 -18.68 -9.08
C GLU A 21 -30.57 -18.81 -7.59
N LEU A 22 -31.29 -19.89 -7.24
CA LEU A 22 -31.64 -20.17 -5.84
C LEU A 22 -30.44 -20.62 -5.03
N LEU A 23 -29.51 -21.35 -5.65
CA LEU A 23 -28.26 -21.76 -5.01
C LEU A 23 -27.33 -20.54 -4.76
N LEU A 24 -27.28 -19.58 -5.69
CA LEU A 24 -26.58 -18.31 -5.51
C LEU A 24 -27.23 -17.45 -4.41
N LEU A 25 -28.57 -17.51 -4.28
CA LEU A 25 -29.25 -16.86 -3.16
C LEU A 25 -28.79 -17.45 -1.83
N ILE A 26 -28.69 -18.77 -1.69
CA ILE A 26 -28.14 -19.43 -0.49
C ILE A 26 -26.72 -18.93 -0.20
N VAL A 27 -25.85 -18.91 -1.22
CA VAL A 27 -24.47 -18.40 -1.09
C VAL A 27 -24.45 -16.94 -0.61
N SER A 28 -25.38 -16.10 -1.08
CA SER A 28 -25.48 -14.70 -0.65
C SER A 28 -25.96 -14.52 0.80
N GLN A 29 -26.52 -15.55 1.42
CA GLN A 29 -26.98 -15.52 2.82
C GLN A 29 -25.97 -16.15 3.80
N LEU A 30 -24.82 -16.65 3.33
CA LEU A 30 -23.76 -17.13 4.21
C LEU A 30 -23.19 -15.99 5.07
N SER A 31 -22.71 -16.33 6.27
CA SER A 31 -22.23 -15.35 7.25
C SER A 31 -20.80 -14.93 6.97
N ASN A 32 -19.96 -15.86 6.50
CA ASN A 32 -18.53 -15.63 6.35
C ASN A 32 -17.88 -16.50 5.25
N ILE A 33 -16.59 -16.29 5.00
CA ILE A 33 -15.86 -16.98 3.94
C ILE A 33 -15.60 -18.47 4.27
N GLU A 34 -15.51 -18.84 5.54
CA GLU A 34 -15.28 -20.22 5.96
C GLU A 34 -16.51 -21.09 5.64
N ASP A 35 -17.71 -20.56 5.88
CA ASP A 35 -18.98 -21.19 5.50
C ASP A 35 -19.03 -21.46 3.99
N LEU A 36 -18.57 -20.49 3.18
CA LEU A 36 -18.49 -20.62 1.73
C LEU A 36 -17.58 -21.77 1.31
N LEU A 37 -16.39 -21.85 1.89
CA LEU A 37 -15.40 -22.89 1.58
C LEU A 37 -15.86 -24.27 2.05
N ALA A 38 -16.50 -24.35 3.22
CA ALA A 38 -17.10 -25.57 3.73
C ALA A 38 -18.22 -26.06 2.80
N LEU A 39 -19.11 -25.17 2.36
CA LEU A 39 -20.18 -25.49 1.41
C LEU A 39 -19.64 -25.98 0.06
N GLY A 40 -18.61 -25.31 -0.47
CA GLY A 40 -17.94 -25.74 -1.69
C GLY A 40 -17.25 -27.09 -1.57
N SER A 41 -16.79 -27.46 -0.37
CA SER A 41 -16.18 -28.77 -0.12
C SER A 41 -17.22 -29.89 0.04
N ALA A 42 -18.47 -29.55 0.35
CA ALA A 42 -19.53 -30.52 0.61
C ALA A 42 -20.10 -31.17 -0.67
N CYS A 43 -20.22 -30.44 -1.78
CA CYS A 43 -20.69 -31.01 -3.04
C CYS A 43 -20.13 -30.32 -4.30
N ARG A 44 -20.04 -31.09 -5.40
CA ARG A 44 -19.49 -30.60 -6.68
C ARG A 44 -20.30 -29.43 -7.28
N VAL A 45 -21.63 -29.44 -7.12
CA VAL A 45 -22.50 -28.38 -7.64
C VAL A 45 -22.17 -27.04 -6.97
N PHE A 46 -22.05 -27.01 -5.64
CA PHE A 46 -21.65 -25.80 -4.93
C PHE A 46 -20.21 -25.40 -5.25
N HIS A 47 -19.29 -26.37 -5.38
CA HIS A 47 -17.93 -26.06 -5.82
C HIS A 47 -17.91 -25.32 -7.17
N GLU A 48 -18.66 -25.81 -8.17
CA GLU A 48 -18.77 -25.18 -9.49
C GLU A 48 -19.42 -23.77 -9.40
N ILE A 49 -20.49 -23.62 -8.63
CA ILE A 49 -21.16 -22.33 -8.43
C ILE A 49 -20.25 -21.31 -7.74
N ILE A 50 -19.52 -21.74 -6.71
CA ILE A 50 -18.61 -20.88 -5.94
C ILE A 50 -17.43 -20.44 -6.80
N THR A 51 -16.86 -21.35 -7.59
CA THR A 51 -15.68 -21.06 -8.40
C THR A 51 -16.00 -20.27 -9.67
N GLN A 52 -17.15 -20.51 -10.31
CA GLN A 52 -17.45 -19.97 -11.64
C GLN A 52 -18.52 -18.86 -11.64
N GLN A 53 -19.44 -18.84 -10.68
CA GLN A 53 -20.65 -18.01 -10.78
C GLN A 53 -20.85 -17.04 -9.61
N THR A 54 -20.19 -17.27 -8.48
CA THR A 54 -20.35 -16.40 -7.32
C THR A 54 -19.67 -15.05 -7.58
N SER A 55 -20.43 -13.97 -7.43
CA SER A 55 -19.93 -12.63 -7.63
C SER A 55 -18.77 -12.31 -6.68
N PRO A 56 -17.67 -11.72 -7.17
CA PRO A 56 -16.57 -11.23 -6.33
C PRO A 56 -17.00 -10.27 -5.21
N ARG A 57 -18.13 -9.58 -5.34
CA ARG A 57 -18.68 -8.74 -4.26
C ARG A 57 -19.22 -9.56 -3.09
N VAL A 58 -19.87 -10.69 -3.39
CA VAL A 58 -20.33 -11.62 -2.34
C VAL A 58 -19.12 -12.19 -1.62
N ILE A 59 -18.09 -12.62 -2.37
CA ILE A 59 -16.84 -13.14 -1.79
C ILE A 59 -16.15 -12.05 -0.94
N LEU A 60 -16.04 -10.81 -1.43
CA LEU A 60 -15.48 -9.70 -0.65
C LEU A 60 -16.23 -9.48 0.65
N ARG A 61 -17.57 -9.44 0.63
CA ARG A 61 -18.39 -9.28 1.83
C ARG A 61 -18.13 -10.42 2.83
N LEU A 62 -18.16 -11.67 2.37
CA LEU A 62 -17.90 -12.83 3.21
C LEU A 62 -16.48 -12.84 3.78
N PHE A 63 -15.50 -12.37 3.01
CA PHE A 63 -14.11 -12.24 3.46
C PHE A 63 -13.93 -11.10 4.47
N ALA A 64 -14.61 -9.97 4.26
CA ALA A 64 -14.67 -8.85 5.19
C ALA A 64 -15.25 -9.27 6.56
N SER A 65 -16.27 -10.13 6.57
CA SER A 65 -16.84 -10.69 7.80
C SER A 65 -15.86 -11.56 8.61
N SER A 66 -14.83 -12.10 7.98
CA SER A 66 -13.74 -12.83 8.66
C SER A 66 -12.43 -12.03 8.74
N ALA A 67 -12.43 -10.76 8.35
CA ALA A 67 -11.21 -9.97 8.21
C ALA A 67 -10.40 -9.80 9.51
N PRO A 68 -11.00 -9.62 10.70
CA PRO A 68 -10.21 -9.52 11.94
C PRO A 68 -9.29 -10.73 12.18
N THR A 69 -9.70 -11.92 11.73
CA THR A 69 -8.93 -13.16 11.87
C THR A 69 -7.86 -13.32 10.78
N PHE A 70 -8.23 -13.09 9.51
CA PHE A 70 -7.33 -13.40 8.38
C PHE A 70 -6.55 -12.20 7.84
N CYS A 71 -7.02 -10.99 8.07
CA CYS A 71 -6.53 -9.75 7.47
C CYS A 71 -5.81 -8.86 8.49
N SER A 72 -4.87 -9.43 9.23
CA SER A 72 -4.02 -8.67 10.16
C SER A 72 -2.83 -8.01 9.42
N PRO A 73 -2.50 -6.73 9.72
CA PRO A 73 -3.24 -5.82 10.60
C PRO A 73 -4.56 -5.35 9.96
N HIS A 74 -5.66 -5.48 10.69
CA HIS A 74 -6.98 -5.03 10.28
C HIS A 74 -7.14 -3.54 10.65
N PRO A 75 -7.82 -2.70 9.83
CA PRO A 75 -8.43 -2.99 8.53
C PRO A 75 -7.47 -2.92 7.32
N HIS A 76 -6.24 -2.47 7.57
CA HIS A 76 -5.25 -2.10 6.56
C HIS A 76 -4.99 -3.16 5.48
N PHE A 77 -4.89 -4.45 5.85
CA PHE A 77 -4.61 -5.51 4.88
C PHE A 77 -5.68 -5.60 3.78
N LEU A 78 -6.96 -5.46 4.14
CA LEU A 78 -8.04 -5.54 3.15
C LEU A 78 -8.10 -4.27 2.30
N ILE A 79 -7.90 -3.09 2.91
CA ILE A 79 -7.78 -1.83 2.18
C ILE A 79 -6.68 -1.95 1.12
N LEU A 80 -5.50 -2.45 1.50
CA LEU A 80 -4.39 -2.64 0.57
C LEU A 80 -4.77 -3.47 -0.66
N SER A 81 -5.56 -4.53 -0.47
CA SER A 81 -6.00 -5.40 -1.57
C SER A 81 -6.99 -4.73 -2.54
N LEU A 82 -7.64 -3.65 -2.11
CA LEU A 82 -8.66 -2.92 -2.86
C LEU A 82 -8.20 -1.55 -3.34
N ALA A 83 -7.16 -0.97 -2.72
CA ALA A 83 -6.70 0.40 -2.93
C ALA A 83 -6.51 0.76 -4.41
N ARG A 84 -5.83 -0.08 -5.20
CA ARG A 84 -5.63 0.16 -6.64
C ARG A 84 -6.94 0.19 -7.42
N GLN A 85 -7.90 -0.67 -7.05
CA GLN A 85 -9.22 -0.70 -7.69
C GLN A 85 -10.01 0.56 -7.36
N ILE A 86 -9.91 1.03 -6.11
CA ILE A 86 -10.55 2.27 -5.66
C ILE A 86 -9.94 3.48 -6.35
N ALA A 87 -8.61 3.57 -6.43
CA ALA A 87 -7.95 4.59 -7.21
C ALA A 87 -8.44 4.59 -8.66
N THR A 88 -8.40 3.44 -9.33
CA THR A 88 -8.87 3.31 -10.72
C THR A 88 -10.35 3.71 -10.88
N TRP A 89 -11.20 3.31 -9.93
CA TRP A 89 -12.62 3.66 -9.90
C TRP A 89 -12.83 5.17 -9.74
N THR A 90 -12.06 5.82 -8.87
CA THR A 90 -12.10 7.28 -8.68
C THR A 90 -11.63 7.99 -9.94
N LEU A 91 -10.53 7.52 -10.55
CA LEU A 91 -9.97 8.11 -11.77
C LEU A 91 -10.90 7.98 -12.99
N ALA A 92 -11.79 6.99 -13.00
CA ALA A 92 -12.75 6.80 -14.10
C ALA A 92 -13.85 7.88 -14.14
N ASP A 93 -14.14 8.55 -13.02
CA ASP A 93 -15.03 9.72 -12.96
C ASP A 93 -14.63 10.65 -11.80
N PRO A 94 -13.53 11.41 -11.97
CA PRO A 94 -12.96 12.19 -10.88
C PRO A 94 -13.91 13.27 -10.35
N THR A 95 -14.70 13.87 -11.23
CA THR A 95 -15.64 14.96 -10.89
C THR A 95 -16.68 14.51 -9.87
N ALA A 96 -17.21 13.29 -10.01
CA ALA A 96 -18.22 12.78 -9.09
C ALA A 96 -17.63 12.00 -7.91
N ARG A 97 -16.49 11.31 -8.10
CA ARG A 97 -16.02 10.27 -7.15
C ARG A 97 -14.89 10.72 -6.26
N LYS A 98 -14.11 11.73 -6.65
CA LYS A 98 -12.95 12.17 -5.87
C LYS A 98 -13.38 12.69 -4.51
N SER A 99 -14.38 13.56 -4.46
CA SER A 99 -14.92 14.11 -3.21
C SER A 99 -15.40 13.02 -2.25
N LEU A 100 -16.00 11.93 -2.77
CA LEU A 100 -16.43 10.79 -1.96
C LEU A 100 -15.26 10.06 -1.30
N LEU A 101 -14.15 9.87 -2.04
CA LEU A 101 -12.95 9.25 -1.49
C LEU A 101 -12.29 10.16 -0.45
N ILE A 102 -12.23 11.47 -0.71
CA ILE A 102 -11.67 12.43 0.25
C ILE A 102 -12.49 12.47 1.54
N GLU A 103 -13.82 12.44 1.44
CA GLU A 103 -14.69 12.35 2.61
C GLU A 103 -14.46 11.05 3.40
N ALA A 104 -14.25 9.93 2.70
CA ALA A 104 -13.89 8.67 3.35
C ALA A 104 -12.53 8.76 4.08
N PHE A 105 -11.55 9.48 3.53
CA PHE A 105 -10.28 9.71 4.23
C PHE A 105 -10.51 10.43 5.56
N ARG A 106 -11.37 11.45 5.60
CA ARG A 106 -11.64 12.25 6.82
C ARG A 106 -12.18 11.42 7.98
N GLY A 107 -12.96 10.38 7.70
CA GLY A 107 -13.42 9.44 8.71
C GLY A 107 -12.35 8.44 9.18
N GLY A 108 -11.12 8.54 8.68
CA GLY A 108 -9.98 7.71 9.06
C GLY A 108 -9.90 6.38 8.32
N ILE A 109 -9.02 5.50 8.81
CA ILE A 109 -8.76 4.21 8.15
C ILE A 109 -9.99 3.29 8.13
N ASP A 110 -10.85 3.34 9.15
CA ASP A 110 -12.07 2.55 9.21
C ASP A 110 -13.13 3.04 8.21
N SER A 111 -13.26 4.35 8.04
CA SER A 111 -14.14 4.91 7.00
C SER A 111 -13.62 4.59 5.59
N LEU A 112 -12.29 4.61 5.39
CA LEU A 112 -11.69 4.15 4.15
C LEU A 112 -11.95 2.66 3.90
N TYR A 113 -11.93 1.83 4.94
CA TYR A 113 -12.28 0.41 4.85
C TYR A 113 -13.72 0.21 4.38
N ASP A 114 -14.69 0.85 5.04
CA ASP A 114 -16.10 0.76 4.65
C ASP A 114 -16.32 1.29 3.23
N PHE A 115 -15.64 2.37 2.88
CA PHE A 115 -15.66 2.92 1.52
C PHE A 115 -15.14 1.91 0.49
N CYS A 116 -14.04 1.22 0.77
CA CYS A 116 -13.50 0.17 -0.10
C CYS A 116 -14.50 -0.97 -0.29
N LEU A 117 -15.19 -1.42 0.77
CA LEU A 117 -16.19 -2.49 0.68
C LEU A 117 -17.39 -2.10 -0.19
N GLN A 118 -17.83 -0.85 -0.11
CA GLN A 118 -18.99 -0.36 -0.85
C GLN A 118 -18.67 -0.04 -2.32
N ASN A 119 -17.49 0.51 -2.59
CA ASN A 119 -17.17 1.11 -3.89
C ASN A 119 -16.19 0.31 -4.75
N ALA A 120 -15.62 -0.80 -4.25
CA ALA A 120 -14.75 -1.66 -5.06
C ALA A 120 -15.52 -2.18 -6.30
N PRO A 121 -15.14 -1.78 -7.52
CA PRO A 121 -15.90 -2.10 -8.73
C PRO A 121 -15.87 -3.61 -9.04
N PHE A 122 -14.73 -4.27 -8.80
CA PHE A 122 -14.55 -5.68 -9.14
C PHE A 122 -14.62 -6.62 -7.94
N GLY A 123 -14.81 -6.11 -6.72
CA GLY A 123 -14.80 -6.93 -5.50
C GLY A 123 -13.48 -7.69 -5.29
N LEU A 124 -13.57 -8.90 -4.74
CA LEU A 124 -12.42 -9.77 -4.49
C LEU A 124 -12.76 -11.23 -4.81
N SER A 125 -12.00 -11.84 -5.70
CA SER A 125 -12.11 -13.27 -6.04
C SER A 125 -11.28 -14.15 -5.10
N LEU A 126 -11.60 -15.44 -5.03
CA LEU A 126 -10.81 -16.42 -4.27
C LEU A 126 -9.34 -16.48 -4.73
N ASP A 127 -9.08 -16.32 -6.03
CA ASP A 127 -7.72 -16.30 -6.55
C ASP A 127 -6.98 -15.01 -6.20
N GLN A 128 -7.67 -13.88 -6.06
CA GLN A 128 -7.08 -12.67 -5.49
C GLN A 128 -6.77 -12.84 -4.01
N ILE A 129 -7.66 -13.46 -3.23
CA ILE A 129 -7.41 -13.77 -1.81
C ILE A 129 -6.15 -14.65 -1.66
N ARG A 130 -6.05 -15.72 -2.45
CA ARG A 130 -4.86 -16.60 -2.46
C ARG A 130 -3.60 -15.86 -2.84
N ARG A 131 -3.64 -15.00 -3.87
CA ARG A 131 -2.51 -14.16 -4.27
C ARG A 131 -2.11 -13.17 -3.18
N MET A 132 -3.06 -12.49 -2.56
CA MET A 132 -2.81 -11.58 -1.43
C MET A 132 -2.17 -12.32 -0.25
N HIS A 133 -2.68 -13.50 0.09
CA HIS A 133 -2.11 -14.34 1.12
C HIS A 133 -0.66 -14.77 0.79
N ALA A 134 -0.38 -15.15 -0.45
CA ALA A 134 0.99 -15.45 -0.88
C ALA A 134 1.92 -14.21 -0.76
N MET A 135 1.45 -13.04 -1.22
CA MET A 135 2.18 -11.78 -1.12
C MET A 135 2.44 -11.36 0.33
N ARG A 136 1.56 -11.73 1.27
CA ARG A 136 1.78 -11.51 2.70
C ARG A 136 3.11 -12.11 3.16
N PHE A 137 3.39 -13.36 2.78
CA PHE A 137 4.62 -14.04 3.19
C PHE A 137 5.83 -13.65 2.34
N SER A 138 5.64 -13.36 1.06
CA SER A 138 6.77 -13.09 0.16
C SER A 138 7.22 -11.64 0.15
N ILE A 139 6.34 -10.67 0.47
CA ILE A 139 6.62 -9.24 0.35
C ILE A 139 6.30 -8.50 1.66
N ILE A 140 5.07 -8.59 2.15
CA ILE A 140 4.58 -7.73 3.25
C ILE A 140 5.31 -8.05 4.57
N ASN A 141 5.33 -9.31 4.99
CA ASN A 141 5.97 -9.70 6.25
C ASN A 141 7.49 -9.41 6.24
N PRO A 142 8.25 -9.74 5.17
CA PRO A 142 9.65 -9.34 5.10
C PRO A 142 9.87 -7.81 5.08
N LEU A 143 8.98 -7.05 4.45
CA LEU A 143 9.04 -5.58 4.48
C LEU A 143 8.78 -5.04 5.88
N SER A 144 7.77 -5.59 6.58
CA SER A 144 7.49 -5.27 7.98
C SER A 144 8.65 -5.61 8.88
N ASP A 145 9.31 -6.76 8.70
CA ASP A 145 10.55 -7.09 9.43
C ASP A 145 11.71 -6.13 9.11
N ALA A 146 11.82 -5.67 7.86
CA ALA A 146 12.81 -4.67 7.50
C ALA A 146 12.54 -3.33 8.21
N ILE A 147 11.28 -2.90 8.26
CA ILE A 147 10.84 -1.67 8.96
C ILE A 147 10.98 -1.80 10.48
N ASP A 148 10.69 -2.98 11.05
CA ASP A 148 10.86 -3.26 12.48
C ASP A 148 12.32 -3.08 12.92
N ARG A 149 13.26 -3.40 12.03
CA ARG A 149 14.69 -3.13 12.22
C ARG A 149 15.09 -1.68 11.95
N MET A 150 14.19 -0.80 11.52
CA MET A 150 14.46 0.64 11.32
C MET A 150 13.87 1.50 12.44
N ALA A 151 12.69 1.13 12.93
CA ALA A 151 11.89 1.95 13.85
C ALA A 151 11.07 1.15 14.87
N GLY A 152 11.06 -0.19 14.81
CA GLY A 152 10.22 -1.04 15.65
C GLY A 152 10.95 -1.72 16.80
N GLU A 153 10.36 -2.78 17.36
CA GLU A 153 10.84 -3.42 18.60
C GLU A 153 12.23 -4.04 18.42
N GLN A 154 12.49 -4.65 17.27
CA GLN A 154 13.82 -5.20 16.95
C GLN A 154 14.91 -4.13 16.93
N TRP A 155 14.58 -2.88 16.58
CA TRP A 155 15.55 -1.79 16.55
C TRP A 155 16.16 -1.54 17.93
N TYR A 156 15.32 -1.50 18.97
CA TYR A 156 15.72 -1.31 20.37
C TYR A 156 16.58 -2.44 20.92
N LYS A 157 16.45 -3.65 20.36
CA LYS A 157 17.25 -4.83 20.76
C LYS A 157 18.69 -4.76 20.24
N THR A 158 19.07 -3.73 19.46
CA THR A 158 20.44 -3.56 18.95
C THR A 158 21.43 -3.37 20.10
N PRO A 159 22.52 -4.16 20.18
CA PRO A 159 23.52 -4.00 21.23
C PRO A 159 24.08 -2.58 21.30
N ARG A 160 24.21 -2.03 22.51
CA ARG A 160 24.68 -0.65 22.75
C ARG A 160 23.81 0.41 22.06
N PHE A 161 22.51 0.19 21.89
CA PHE A 161 21.57 1.15 21.28
C PHE A 161 21.82 2.60 21.75
N TRP A 162 21.81 2.83 23.06
CA TRP A 162 22.05 4.15 23.67
C TRP A 162 23.52 4.60 23.69
N ASN A 163 24.46 3.70 23.40
CA ASN A 163 25.90 3.90 23.52
C ASN A 163 26.60 3.84 22.15
N GLY A 164 25.99 4.39 21.10
CA GLY A 164 26.56 4.47 19.76
C GLY A 164 26.48 3.17 18.94
N GLY A 165 25.70 2.20 19.37
CA GLY A 165 25.42 0.97 18.61
C GLY A 165 24.50 1.19 17.41
N VAL A 166 23.84 2.36 17.34
CA VAL A 166 23.00 2.79 16.22
C VAL A 166 23.32 4.24 15.85
N SER A 167 23.09 4.59 14.58
CA SER A 167 23.30 5.96 14.08
C SER A 167 22.18 6.92 14.47
N GLU A 168 20.99 6.41 14.78
CA GLU A 168 19.75 7.18 14.98
C GLU A 168 18.94 6.56 16.15
N ALA A 169 19.37 6.83 17.39
CA ALA A 169 18.73 6.33 18.60
C ALA A 169 17.52 7.20 18.99
N GLU A 170 16.43 7.11 18.23
CA GLU A 170 15.15 7.72 18.60
C GLU A 170 14.21 6.68 19.26
N THR A 171 13.48 7.10 20.30
CA THR A 171 12.38 6.31 20.88
C THR A 171 11.09 6.58 20.10
N LEU A 172 10.92 5.88 19.00
CA LEU A 172 9.67 5.85 18.25
C LEU A 172 8.86 4.61 18.63
N HIS A 173 7.67 4.81 19.20
CA HIS A 173 6.71 3.72 19.32
C HIS A 173 6.09 3.51 17.95
N THR A 174 6.43 2.41 17.28
CA THR A 174 6.00 2.15 15.90
C THR A 174 5.52 0.72 15.75
N ASP A 175 4.26 0.56 15.33
CA ASP A 175 3.79 -0.71 14.77
C ASP A 175 4.32 -0.84 13.34
N SER A 176 5.33 -1.70 13.16
CA SER A 176 5.97 -1.92 11.87
C SER A 176 5.02 -2.52 10.82
N GLY A 177 4.04 -3.30 11.24
CA GLY A 177 3.00 -3.85 10.37
C GLY A 177 2.08 -2.76 9.85
N ARG A 178 1.61 -1.87 10.72
CA ARG A 178 0.79 -0.70 10.37
C ARG A 178 1.54 0.25 9.43
N ALA A 179 2.78 0.62 9.77
CA ALA A 179 3.63 1.47 8.94
C ALA A 179 3.86 0.87 7.53
N THR A 180 4.10 -0.45 7.46
CA THR A 180 4.22 -1.17 6.19
C THR A 180 2.97 -1.00 5.34
N MET A 181 1.79 -1.18 5.94
CA MET A 181 0.54 -1.06 5.20
C MET A 181 0.26 0.37 4.78
N GLN A 182 0.54 1.38 5.61
CA GLN A 182 0.32 2.78 5.26
C GLN A 182 1.16 3.19 4.03
N ILE A 183 2.43 2.78 3.97
CA ILE A 183 3.30 3.00 2.80
C ILE A 183 2.72 2.32 1.55
N LEU A 184 2.30 1.06 1.69
CA LEU A 184 1.77 0.28 0.57
C LEU A 184 0.42 0.83 0.07
N ILE A 185 -0.50 1.14 0.97
CA ILE A 185 -1.82 1.72 0.65
C ILE A 185 -1.64 3.06 -0.06
N TYR A 186 -0.75 3.92 0.44
CA TYR A 186 -0.43 5.18 -0.22
C TYR A 186 0.05 4.95 -1.67
N GLY A 187 0.98 3.99 -1.87
CA GLY A 187 1.45 3.63 -3.20
C GLY A 187 0.33 3.09 -4.10
N GLU A 188 -0.52 2.21 -3.60
CA GLU A 188 -1.64 1.64 -4.36
C GLU A 188 -2.72 2.68 -4.70
N LEU A 189 -2.92 3.70 -3.86
CA LEU A 189 -3.88 4.79 -4.10
C LEU A 189 -3.35 5.84 -5.08
N PHE A 190 -2.10 6.28 -4.91
CA PHE A 190 -1.57 7.46 -5.60
C PHE A 190 -0.49 7.15 -6.65
N GLY A 191 -0.08 5.88 -6.80
CA GLY A 191 0.91 5.47 -7.80
C GLY A 191 0.51 5.78 -9.24
N SER A 192 -0.78 5.79 -9.54
CA SER A 192 -1.33 6.22 -10.84
C SER A 192 -1.05 7.70 -11.12
N THR A 193 -1.07 8.58 -10.11
CA THR A 193 -0.68 9.98 -10.25
C THR A 193 0.79 10.12 -10.61
N MET A 194 1.66 9.31 -10.01
CA MET A 194 3.07 9.25 -10.38
C MET A 194 3.25 8.79 -11.83
N ASP A 195 2.49 7.79 -12.27
CA ASP A 195 2.52 7.30 -13.65
C ASP A 195 2.11 8.37 -14.67
N VAL A 196 1.05 9.12 -14.38
CA VAL A 196 0.59 10.25 -15.23
C VAL A 196 1.66 11.34 -15.27
N PHE A 197 2.19 11.71 -14.11
CA PHE A 197 3.26 12.69 -13.99
C PHE A 197 4.47 12.33 -14.87
N LEU A 198 4.95 11.07 -14.80
CA LEU A 198 6.08 10.60 -15.60
C LEU A 198 5.77 10.49 -17.11
N ARG A 199 4.53 10.16 -17.48
CA ARG A 199 4.11 10.11 -18.90
C ARG A 199 4.08 11.49 -19.53
N ASN A 200 3.73 12.51 -18.76
CA ASN A 200 3.60 13.89 -19.22
C ASN A 200 4.94 14.64 -19.29
N GLY A 201 6.07 13.99 -18.98
CA GLY A 201 7.39 14.63 -18.96
C GLY A 201 7.62 15.49 -17.71
N GLY A 202 6.82 15.30 -16.66
CA GLY A 202 6.85 16.15 -15.47
C GLY A 202 6.18 17.50 -15.72
N ASN A 203 6.97 18.58 -15.67
CA ASN A 203 6.45 19.97 -15.69
C ASN A 203 6.04 20.47 -17.09
N ASP A 204 6.30 19.72 -18.16
CA ASP A 204 6.16 20.20 -19.54
C ASP A 204 4.69 20.28 -20.02
N ARG A 205 3.71 19.94 -19.17
CA ARG A 205 2.28 20.04 -19.46
C ARG A 205 1.48 20.58 -18.26
N PRO A 206 0.31 21.21 -18.51
CA PRO A 206 -0.51 21.77 -17.44
C PRO A 206 -0.84 20.74 -16.37
N LEU A 207 -0.68 21.14 -15.11
CA LEU A 207 -1.04 20.39 -13.90
C LEU A 207 -2.54 20.02 -13.81
N GLU A 208 -3.34 20.50 -14.75
CA GLU A 208 -4.79 20.26 -14.87
C GLU A 208 -5.13 18.77 -15.08
N ASP A 209 -4.17 17.96 -15.53
CA ASP A 209 -4.30 16.50 -15.66
C ASP A 209 -3.95 15.73 -14.36
N VAL A 210 -3.49 16.40 -13.30
CA VAL A 210 -3.16 15.76 -12.01
C VAL A 210 -4.45 15.52 -11.24
N ILE A 211 -4.91 14.27 -11.26
CA ILE A 211 -6.23 13.92 -10.71
C ILE A 211 -6.25 13.96 -9.17
N PHE A 212 -5.22 13.43 -8.52
CA PHE A 212 -5.02 13.57 -7.06
C PHE A 212 -3.98 14.65 -6.78
N THR A 213 -4.45 15.81 -6.32
CA THR A 213 -3.59 16.95 -5.99
C THR A 213 -2.82 16.69 -4.69
N GLN A 214 -1.94 17.62 -4.31
CA GLN A 214 -1.24 17.53 -3.02
C GLN A 214 -2.23 17.59 -1.85
N GLU A 215 -3.25 18.44 -1.94
CA GLU A 215 -4.32 18.57 -0.96
C GLU A 215 -5.07 17.25 -0.77
N ASP A 216 -5.43 16.58 -1.87
CA ASP A 216 -6.11 15.28 -1.84
C ASP A 216 -5.27 14.23 -1.08
N ARG A 217 -3.95 14.21 -1.31
CA ARG A 217 -3.03 13.30 -0.61
C ARG A 217 -2.85 13.69 0.85
N PHE A 218 -2.82 14.98 1.16
CA PHE A 218 -2.76 15.45 2.53
C PHE A 218 -3.99 15.06 3.34
N GLU A 219 -5.19 14.98 2.76
CA GLU A 219 -6.35 14.45 3.48
C GLU A 219 -6.14 12.97 3.88
N PHE A 220 -5.54 12.15 3.01
CA PHE A 220 -5.12 10.79 3.41
C PHE A 220 -4.07 10.81 4.52
N ILE A 221 -3.03 11.66 4.42
CA ILE A 221 -2.00 11.77 5.47
C ILE A 221 -2.62 12.19 6.80
N LYS A 222 -3.48 13.21 6.83
CA LYS A 222 -4.10 13.73 8.05
C LYS A 222 -4.85 12.64 8.80
N TYR A 223 -5.71 11.90 8.12
CA TYR A 223 -6.73 11.08 8.77
C TYR A 223 -6.49 9.57 8.66
N CYS A 224 -5.82 9.08 7.62
CA CYS A 224 -5.49 7.65 7.49
C CYS A 224 -4.09 7.30 8.04
N ILE A 225 -3.27 8.30 8.34
CA ILE A 225 -1.98 8.18 9.03
C ILE A 225 -2.00 9.17 10.21
N PRO A 226 -2.77 8.91 11.27
CA PRO A 226 -2.96 9.91 12.31
C PRO A 226 -1.65 10.19 13.08
N ASP A 227 -1.49 11.43 13.55
CA ASP A 227 -0.40 11.83 14.44
C ASP A 227 -0.89 12.95 15.37
N LEU A 228 -0.47 12.92 16.64
CA LEU A 228 -0.80 13.98 17.61
C LEU A 228 -0.42 15.38 17.12
N CYS A 229 0.65 15.49 16.33
CA CYS A 229 1.12 16.75 15.78
C CYS A 229 0.08 17.43 14.87
N CYS A 230 -0.81 16.66 14.24
CA CYS A 230 -1.84 17.16 13.33
C CYS A 230 -2.83 18.14 13.98
N ARG A 231 -3.05 18.08 15.30
CA ARG A 231 -3.97 19.00 16.01
C ARG A 231 -3.45 20.43 16.13
N SER A 232 -2.15 20.63 15.98
CA SER A 232 -1.46 21.89 16.30
C SER A 232 -1.21 22.80 15.09
N TRP A 233 -1.78 22.48 13.94
CA TRP A 233 -1.52 23.20 12.69
C TRP A 233 -2.41 24.45 12.53
N GLY A 234 -1.80 25.51 11.99
CA GLY A 234 -2.50 26.75 11.61
C GLY A 234 -3.34 26.58 10.35
N GLU A 235 -3.90 27.69 9.85
CA GLU A 235 -4.92 27.72 8.78
C GLU A 235 -4.55 26.98 7.48
N ILE A 236 -3.26 26.84 7.15
CA ILE A 236 -2.76 26.22 5.91
C ILE A 236 -2.93 24.70 5.90
N PHE A 237 -2.91 24.04 7.07
CA PHE A 237 -3.04 22.59 7.20
C PHE A 237 -4.10 22.26 8.25
N LYS A 238 -5.31 22.76 8.02
CA LYS A 238 -6.42 22.58 8.96
C LYS A 238 -6.82 21.10 9.02
N VAL A 239 -6.95 20.61 10.25
CA VAL A 239 -7.47 19.28 10.59
C VAL A 239 -8.78 19.48 11.33
N GLU A 240 -9.82 18.82 10.88
CA GLU A 240 -11.15 18.86 11.50
C GLU A 240 -11.22 17.83 12.63
N SER A 241 -12.04 18.10 13.63
CA SER A 241 -12.25 17.18 14.75
C SER A 241 -13.22 16.07 14.35
N THR A 242 -12.76 15.20 13.45
CA THR A 242 -13.50 14.06 12.87
C THR A 242 -12.58 12.86 12.74
N GLY A 243 -13.17 11.67 12.53
CA GLY A 243 -12.45 10.40 12.43
C GLY A 243 -11.49 10.21 13.62
N PRO A 244 -10.18 10.03 13.40
CA PRO A 244 -9.20 9.82 14.48
C PRO A 244 -9.01 11.02 15.42
N TYR A 245 -9.56 12.20 15.09
CA TYR A 245 -9.48 13.41 15.91
C TYR A 245 -10.83 13.82 16.51
N ALA A 246 -11.83 12.94 16.50
CA ALA A 246 -13.14 13.22 17.09
C ALA A 246 -13.05 13.35 18.63
N PRO A 247 -13.80 14.27 19.27
CA PRO A 247 -13.66 14.56 20.71
C PRO A 247 -14.06 13.40 21.63
N ASP A 248 -14.98 12.56 21.18
CA ASP A 248 -15.47 11.38 21.89
C ASP A 248 -14.41 10.27 22.04
N LEU A 249 -13.36 10.30 21.23
CA LEU A 249 -12.21 9.40 21.33
C LEU A 249 -11.13 9.89 22.32
N GLU A 250 -11.25 11.11 22.86
CA GLU A 250 -10.25 11.73 23.76
C GLU A 250 -10.11 11.03 25.12
N GLY A 251 -11.04 10.14 25.47
CA GLY A 251 -11.01 9.37 26.72
C GLY A 251 -10.41 7.97 26.62
N GLU A 252 -10.31 7.38 25.42
CA GLU A 252 -10.01 5.94 25.24
C GLU A 252 -8.78 5.62 24.37
N GLY A 253 -8.22 6.57 23.60
CA GLY A 253 -7.14 6.27 22.65
C GLY A 253 -6.00 7.28 22.65
N VAL A 254 -4.78 6.82 22.92
CA VAL A 254 -3.56 7.57 22.56
C VAL A 254 -3.52 7.62 21.03
N ILE A 255 -3.63 8.82 20.44
CA ILE A 255 -3.41 8.98 19.00
C ILE A 255 -1.99 8.53 18.71
N GLU A 256 -1.89 7.57 17.79
CA GLU A 256 -0.64 6.97 17.35
C GLU A 256 0.28 8.02 16.70
N GLU A 257 1.59 7.82 16.73
CA GLU A 257 2.58 8.75 16.18
C GLU A 257 3.03 8.32 14.78
N ASP A 258 2.09 7.89 13.95
CA ASP A 258 2.39 7.17 12.70
C ASP A 258 3.13 8.04 11.68
N GLN A 259 2.84 9.34 11.60
CA GLN A 259 3.55 10.23 10.68
C GLN A 259 4.99 10.47 11.13
N THR A 260 5.21 10.62 12.45
CA THR A 260 6.54 10.72 13.04
C THR A 260 7.35 9.45 12.73
N ALA A 261 6.75 8.28 12.93
CA ALA A 261 7.35 7.00 12.62
C ALA A 261 7.69 6.85 11.13
N LEU A 262 6.74 7.14 10.23
CA LEU A 262 6.94 7.06 8.79
C LEU A 262 8.02 8.04 8.31
N ARG A 263 8.04 9.26 8.85
CA ARG A 263 9.10 10.22 8.54
C ARG A 263 10.46 9.62 8.84
N HIS A 264 10.66 9.05 10.04
CA HIS A 264 11.92 8.41 10.41
C HIS A 264 12.26 7.22 9.50
N ILE A 265 11.30 6.31 9.26
CA ILE A 265 11.49 5.15 8.39
C ILE A 265 11.94 5.57 7.00
N LEU A 266 11.23 6.51 6.37
CA LEU A 266 11.49 6.94 5.00
C LEU A 266 12.77 7.80 4.89
N ALA A 267 13.18 8.47 5.97
CA ALA A 267 14.38 9.29 6.06
C ALA A 267 15.65 8.47 6.36
N CYS A 268 15.54 7.34 7.06
CA CYS A 268 16.71 6.66 7.62
C CYS A 268 17.64 6.07 6.54
N ARG A 269 18.92 5.92 6.88
CA ARG A 269 19.92 5.35 5.95
C ARG A 269 19.61 3.92 5.52
N ARG A 270 18.93 3.13 6.36
CA ARG A 270 18.59 1.73 6.07
C ARG A 270 17.59 1.64 4.92
N TRP A 271 16.57 2.49 4.91
CA TRP A 271 15.60 2.60 3.82
C TRP A 271 16.29 2.97 2.51
N HIS A 272 17.14 3.99 2.53
CA HIS A 272 17.91 4.42 1.36
C HIS A 272 18.80 3.30 0.81
N ARG A 273 19.52 2.58 1.67
CA ARG A 273 20.35 1.43 1.26
C ARG A 273 19.54 0.32 0.61
N MET A 274 18.34 0.02 1.10
CA MET A 274 17.46 -0.96 0.45
C MET A 274 17.13 -0.55 -0.98
N TRP A 275 16.76 0.71 -1.18
CA TRP A 275 16.44 1.22 -2.50
C TRP A 275 17.64 1.35 -3.43
N GLN A 276 18.84 1.65 -2.92
CA GLN A 276 20.06 1.61 -3.74
C GLN A 276 20.34 0.21 -4.29
N LYS A 277 20.06 -0.85 -3.52
CA LYS A 277 20.15 -2.23 -4.01
C LYS A 277 19.09 -2.53 -5.08
N ALA A 278 17.87 -2.03 -4.92
CA ALA A 278 16.82 -2.16 -5.94
C ALA A 278 17.23 -1.47 -7.25
N LYS A 279 17.79 -0.26 -7.19
CA LYS A 279 18.31 0.45 -8.38
C LYS A 279 19.39 -0.36 -9.09
N ALA A 280 20.31 -0.97 -8.32
CA ALA A 280 21.34 -1.87 -8.84
C ALA A 280 20.75 -3.04 -9.65
N ILE A 281 19.73 -3.70 -9.08
CA ILE A 281 19.01 -4.81 -9.71
C ILE A 281 18.47 -4.40 -11.09
N VAL A 282 17.83 -3.23 -11.17
CA VAL A 282 17.26 -2.74 -12.44
C VAL A 282 18.37 -2.42 -13.44
N THR A 283 19.50 -1.86 -13.01
CA THR A 283 20.66 -1.60 -13.89
C THR A 283 21.24 -2.88 -14.50
N VAL A 284 21.32 -3.95 -13.70
CA VAL A 284 21.75 -5.27 -14.20
C VAL A 284 20.74 -5.83 -15.20
N SER A 285 19.44 -5.58 -14.99
CA SER A 285 18.39 -5.95 -15.95
C SER A 285 18.51 -5.18 -17.27
N ASP A 286 18.71 -3.86 -17.22
CA ASP A 286 18.83 -2.98 -18.40
C ASP A 286 20.01 -3.33 -19.31
N THR A 287 21.11 -3.78 -18.71
CA THR A 287 22.38 -4.05 -19.42
C THR A 287 22.44 -5.45 -20.03
N ARG A 288 21.49 -6.35 -19.74
CA ARG A 288 21.47 -7.72 -20.24
C ARG A 288 20.53 -7.91 -21.42
N THR A 289 21.11 -7.86 -22.62
CA THR A 289 20.64 -8.56 -23.84
C THR A 289 21.36 -9.92 -24.01
N VAL A 290 21.65 -10.63 -22.93
CA VAL A 290 22.45 -11.88 -22.96
C VAL A 290 21.54 -13.12 -22.84
N PRO A 291 21.74 -14.18 -23.66
CA PRO A 291 20.87 -15.37 -23.74
C PRO A 291 20.71 -16.11 -22.41
N GLU A 292 19.56 -16.75 -22.22
CA GLU A 292 19.08 -17.42 -20.99
C GLU A 292 19.97 -18.55 -20.42
N GLU A 293 21.07 -18.93 -21.07
CA GLU A 293 21.84 -20.14 -20.71
C GLU A 293 23.12 -19.92 -19.89
N GLU A 294 23.54 -18.67 -19.62
CA GLU A 294 24.72 -18.43 -18.77
C GLU A 294 24.34 -18.15 -17.31
N LYS A 295 24.75 -19.09 -16.44
CA LYS A 295 24.68 -19.00 -14.98
C LYS A 295 24.99 -17.58 -14.50
N PHE A 296 23.99 -17.00 -13.82
CA PHE A 296 24.04 -15.74 -13.10
C PHE A 296 25.42 -15.50 -12.47
N ASP A 297 26.17 -14.53 -12.99
CA ASP A 297 27.45 -14.12 -12.40
C ASP A 297 27.17 -13.34 -11.10
N PHE A 298 27.11 -14.09 -10.00
CA PHE A 298 26.97 -13.58 -8.64
C PHE A 298 28.10 -12.59 -8.31
N THR A 299 29.22 -12.63 -9.04
CA THR A 299 30.40 -11.78 -8.82
C THR A 299 30.16 -10.35 -9.31
N ALA A 300 29.51 -10.13 -10.46
CA ALA A 300 29.20 -8.78 -10.94
C ALA A 300 28.18 -8.03 -10.04
N LEU A 301 27.11 -8.72 -9.62
CA LEU A 301 26.15 -8.15 -8.67
C LEU A 301 26.79 -7.95 -7.29
N SER A 302 27.61 -8.90 -6.82
CA SER A 302 28.34 -8.76 -5.55
C SER A 302 29.33 -7.60 -5.59
N GLN A 303 30.07 -7.41 -6.70
CA GLN A 303 30.99 -6.29 -6.88
C GLN A 303 30.26 -4.95 -6.94
N TYR A 304 29.12 -4.85 -7.64
CA TYR A 304 28.30 -3.64 -7.64
C TYR A 304 27.74 -3.36 -6.25
N LEU A 305 27.15 -4.36 -5.58
CA LEU A 305 26.60 -4.21 -4.22
C LEU A 305 27.68 -3.88 -3.19
N ASN A 306 28.91 -4.38 -3.36
CA ASN A 306 30.06 -4.04 -2.51
C ASN A 306 30.51 -2.60 -2.78
N ARG A 307 30.54 -2.13 -4.04
CA ARG A 307 30.73 -0.70 -4.34
C ARG A 307 29.60 0.15 -3.76
N SER A 308 28.34 -0.30 -3.82
CA SER A 308 27.21 0.39 -3.18
C SER A 308 27.25 0.41 -1.66
N ARG A 309 28.01 -0.49 -1.02
CA ARG A 309 28.31 -0.40 0.42
C ARG A 309 29.35 0.68 0.72
N GLU A 310 30.20 1.01 -0.24
CA GLU A 310 31.22 2.07 -0.16
C GLU A 310 30.71 3.43 -0.64
N ILE A 311 29.58 3.49 -1.36
CA ILE A 311 28.90 4.77 -1.65
C ILE A 311 28.48 5.37 -0.32
N GLU A 312 29.10 6.50 0.03
CA GLU A 312 28.62 7.39 1.09
C GLU A 312 27.14 7.70 0.81
N VAL A 313 26.26 7.06 1.57
CA VAL A 313 24.88 7.51 1.67
C VAL A 313 24.98 8.89 2.30
N LYS A 314 24.74 9.93 1.50
CA LYS A 314 24.78 11.31 1.99
C LYS A 314 23.89 11.41 3.23
N ASP A 315 24.45 12.01 4.27
CA ASP A 315 23.79 12.08 5.59
C ASP A 315 22.59 13.03 5.58
N ASP A 316 22.50 13.95 4.60
CA ASP A 316 21.36 14.82 4.40
C ASP A 316 20.53 14.42 3.15
N ILE A 317 19.24 14.12 3.38
CA ILE A 317 18.21 13.85 2.38
C ILE A 317 18.06 15.01 1.37
N ASN A 318 18.43 16.23 1.77
CA ASN A 318 18.40 17.39 0.90
C ASN A 318 19.55 17.42 -0.12
N GLU A 319 20.58 16.59 0.04
CA GLU A 319 21.74 16.54 -0.86
C GLU A 319 21.63 15.44 -1.93
N GLU A 320 20.56 14.63 -1.90
CA GLU A 320 20.30 13.62 -2.93
C GLU A 320 19.96 14.31 -4.27
N ASP A 321 20.53 13.78 -5.36
CA ASP A 321 20.15 14.22 -6.71
C ASP A 321 18.63 14.02 -6.93
N TRP A 322 17.97 15.02 -7.50
CA TRP A 322 16.51 15.02 -7.60
C TRP A 322 15.97 13.88 -8.48
N ARG A 323 16.74 13.41 -9.48
CA ARG A 323 16.36 12.25 -10.30
C ARG A 323 16.47 10.96 -9.50
N GLU A 324 17.53 10.83 -8.71
CA GLU A 324 17.71 9.69 -7.81
C GLU A 324 16.60 9.59 -6.76
N ARG A 325 16.19 10.74 -6.21
CA ARG A 325 15.05 10.84 -5.30
C ARG A 325 13.74 10.45 -5.99
N LEU A 326 13.42 11.11 -7.11
CA LEU A 326 12.20 10.85 -7.88
C LEU A 326 12.12 9.39 -8.32
N TYR A 327 13.26 8.80 -8.70
CA TYR A 327 13.29 7.40 -9.10
C TYR A 327 12.99 6.46 -7.95
N ARG A 328 13.55 6.71 -6.75
CA ARG A 328 13.17 5.94 -5.56
C ARG A 328 11.68 6.06 -5.29
N GLU A 329 11.17 7.29 -5.20
CA GLU A 329 9.76 7.59 -4.92
C GLU A 329 8.83 6.90 -5.93
N ALA A 330 9.13 7.03 -7.22
CA ALA A 330 8.34 6.40 -8.27
C ALA A 330 8.29 4.87 -8.17
N LEU A 331 9.38 4.23 -7.72
CA LEU A 331 9.41 2.79 -7.47
C LEU A 331 8.65 2.40 -6.18
N VAL A 332 8.81 3.16 -5.09
CA VAL A 332 8.06 2.95 -3.84
C VAL A 332 6.56 2.97 -4.11
N TYR A 333 6.10 3.94 -4.90
CA TYR A 333 4.68 4.14 -5.17
C TYR A 333 4.10 3.23 -6.27
N GLN A 334 4.86 2.24 -6.75
CA GLN A 334 4.26 1.09 -7.46
C GLN A 334 3.60 0.09 -6.51
N GLY A 335 3.59 0.36 -5.20
CA GLY A 335 2.93 -0.44 -4.18
C GLY A 335 3.57 -1.82 -4.02
N LEU A 336 2.75 -2.86 -3.95
CA LEU A 336 3.23 -4.25 -3.77
C LEU A 336 4.19 -4.69 -4.87
N GLU A 337 3.98 -4.21 -6.10
CA GLU A 337 4.83 -4.52 -7.24
C GLU A 337 6.22 -3.90 -7.08
N GLY A 338 6.29 -2.63 -6.69
CA GLY A 338 7.56 -1.94 -6.44
C GLY A 338 8.39 -2.57 -5.33
N MET A 339 7.72 -3.01 -4.25
CA MET A 339 8.40 -3.62 -3.09
C MET A 339 9.07 -4.96 -3.41
N GLN A 340 8.72 -5.62 -4.51
CA GLN A 340 9.47 -6.80 -4.98
C GLN A 340 10.96 -6.49 -5.17
N LEU A 341 11.30 -5.28 -5.63
CA LEU A 341 12.68 -4.90 -5.94
C LEU A 341 13.59 -4.84 -4.71
N VAL A 342 13.03 -4.57 -3.52
CA VAL A 342 13.79 -4.45 -2.28
C VAL A 342 13.70 -5.69 -1.40
N ILE A 343 12.67 -6.52 -1.59
CA ILE A 343 12.43 -7.73 -0.77
C ILE A 343 12.85 -9.01 -1.48
N LEU A 344 12.52 -9.17 -2.76
CA LEU A 344 12.75 -10.42 -3.47
C LEU A 344 14.18 -10.48 -4.04
N PRO A 345 14.80 -11.67 -4.08
CA PRO A 345 16.00 -11.89 -4.88
C PRO A 345 15.73 -11.60 -6.36
N TYR A 346 16.74 -11.11 -7.09
CA TYR A 346 16.63 -10.74 -8.51
C TYR A 346 15.85 -11.74 -9.37
N GLY A 347 16.21 -13.03 -9.31
CA GLY A 347 15.57 -14.08 -10.12
C GLY A 347 14.11 -14.41 -9.73
N LYS A 348 13.57 -13.76 -8.70
CA LYS A 348 12.16 -13.89 -8.27
C LYS A 348 11.36 -12.61 -8.46
N VAL A 349 11.98 -11.51 -8.89
CA VAL A 349 11.27 -10.28 -9.24
C VAL A 349 10.53 -10.52 -10.56
N ASP A 350 9.25 -10.19 -10.61
CA ASP A 350 8.46 -10.33 -11.83
C ASP A 350 9.05 -9.45 -12.95
N LYS A 351 9.18 -10.01 -14.16
CA LYS A 351 9.70 -9.31 -15.34
C LYS A 351 8.95 -8.00 -15.59
N LYS A 352 7.62 -7.98 -15.39
CA LYS A 352 6.82 -6.76 -15.59
C LYS A 352 7.24 -5.62 -14.65
N VAL A 353 7.73 -5.95 -13.45
CA VAL A 353 8.22 -4.98 -12.45
C VAL A 353 9.56 -4.41 -12.88
N LEU A 354 10.45 -5.26 -13.38
CA LEU A 354 11.74 -4.82 -13.95
C LEU A 354 11.52 -3.93 -15.18
N ASP A 355 10.65 -4.34 -16.11
CA ASP A 355 10.30 -3.57 -17.30
C ASP A 355 9.71 -2.20 -16.91
N LYS A 356 8.80 -2.18 -15.93
CA LYS A 356 8.22 -0.95 -15.39
C LYS A 356 9.28 -0.04 -14.74
N ALA A 357 10.17 -0.60 -13.93
CA ALA A 357 11.24 0.16 -13.27
C ALA A 357 12.23 0.76 -14.28
N SER A 358 12.51 0.05 -15.36
CA SER A 358 13.34 0.48 -16.48
C SER A 358 12.66 1.61 -17.26
N TRP A 359 11.36 1.48 -17.50
CA TRP A 359 10.54 2.54 -18.10
C TRP A 359 10.53 3.81 -17.24
N ILE A 360 10.35 3.72 -15.92
CA ILE A 360 10.39 4.86 -15.00
C ILE A 360 11.75 5.55 -15.10
N ARG A 361 12.85 4.79 -15.01
CA ARG A 361 14.21 5.32 -15.09
C ARG A 361 14.45 6.10 -16.38
N LYS A 362 14.03 5.52 -17.51
CA LYS A 362 14.14 6.18 -18.82
C LYS A 362 13.37 7.50 -18.84
N ARG A 363 12.12 7.50 -18.36
CA ARG A 363 11.30 8.73 -18.31
C ARG A 363 11.93 9.83 -17.48
N ILE A 364 12.50 9.50 -16.32
CA ILE A 364 13.19 10.48 -15.47
C ILE A 364 14.50 10.96 -16.14
N GLY A 365 15.20 10.09 -16.85
CA GLY A 365 16.38 10.44 -17.62
C GLY A 365 16.09 11.42 -18.77
N ASP A 366 14.91 11.30 -19.39
CA ASP A 366 14.44 12.18 -20.47
C ASP A 366 13.96 13.57 -19.94
N MET A 367 13.76 13.75 -18.63
CA MET A 367 13.35 15.04 -18.06
C MET A 367 14.52 16.02 -18.03
N GLU A 368 14.35 17.23 -18.56
CA GLU A 368 15.42 18.25 -18.60
C GLU A 368 15.61 18.93 -17.23
N ASN A 369 14.51 19.30 -16.58
CA ASN A 369 14.49 20.13 -15.38
C ASN A 369 13.92 19.40 -14.16
N PRO A 370 14.31 19.81 -12.93
CA PRO A 370 13.64 19.36 -11.71
C PRO A 370 12.16 19.69 -11.75
N PHE A 371 11.36 18.84 -11.11
CA PHE A 371 9.92 19.01 -11.02
C PHE A 371 9.52 20.14 -10.08
N GLU A 372 8.34 20.71 -10.31
CA GLU A 372 7.80 21.78 -9.48
C GLU A 372 7.49 21.28 -8.06
N CYS A 373 7.85 22.10 -7.07
CA CYS A 373 7.53 21.87 -5.68
C CYS A 373 6.75 23.06 -5.13
N VAL A 374 5.63 22.79 -4.48
CA VAL A 374 4.86 23.80 -3.75
C VAL A 374 5.36 23.85 -2.31
N LYS A 375 5.52 25.05 -1.77
CA LYS A 375 5.98 25.24 -0.39
C LYS A 375 4.79 25.20 0.57
N TRP A 376 4.87 24.31 1.55
CA TRP A 376 3.85 24.11 2.57
C TRP A 376 4.38 24.48 3.96
N GLY A 377 3.48 25.00 4.81
CA GLY A 377 3.76 25.32 6.21
C GLY A 377 4.04 26.79 6.51
N ALA A 378 3.49 27.31 7.61
CA ALA A 378 3.58 28.73 7.96
C ALA A 378 4.98 29.19 8.39
N ARG A 379 5.71 28.35 9.15
CA ARG A 379 7.05 28.70 9.70
C ARG A 379 8.20 28.05 8.94
N SER A 380 8.02 26.81 8.50
CA SER A 380 8.98 26.08 7.68
C SER A 380 8.32 25.85 6.33
N GLN A 381 8.78 26.55 5.30
CA GLN A 381 8.31 26.42 3.93
C GLN A 381 8.89 25.14 3.32
N ILE A 382 8.28 23.99 3.62
CA ILE A 382 8.73 22.67 3.16
C ILE A 382 8.32 22.51 1.70
N PRO A 383 9.27 22.30 0.77
CA PRO A 383 8.93 22.01 -0.61
C PRO A 383 8.37 20.60 -0.70
N VAL A 384 7.16 20.47 -1.23
CA VAL A 384 6.49 19.19 -1.50
C VAL A 384 6.31 19.06 -3.00
N SER A 385 6.66 17.90 -3.53
CA SER A 385 6.51 17.56 -4.94
C SER A 385 5.05 17.57 -5.38
N VAL A 386 4.77 18.05 -6.59
CA VAL A 386 3.47 17.80 -7.23
C VAL A 386 3.21 16.30 -7.36
N ALA A 387 4.24 15.52 -7.72
CA ALA A 387 4.17 14.07 -7.74
C ALA A 387 4.05 13.52 -6.30
N PRO A 388 3.49 12.31 -6.11
CA PRO A 388 3.45 11.68 -4.79
C PRO A 388 4.83 11.67 -4.13
N ASP A 389 4.91 12.17 -2.88
CA ASP A 389 6.13 12.29 -2.08
C ASP A 389 5.78 12.15 -0.59
N LEU A 390 5.47 10.91 -0.20
CA LEU A 390 5.05 10.56 1.15
C LEU A 390 6.01 11.09 2.22
N LEU A 391 7.34 11.05 1.98
CA LEU A 391 8.32 11.52 2.95
C LEU A 391 8.15 13.02 3.23
N ARG A 392 8.07 13.86 2.19
CA ARG A 392 7.85 15.30 2.39
C ARG A 392 6.45 15.59 2.89
N GLU A 393 5.45 14.83 2.47
CA GLU A 393 4.07 15.01 2.91
C GLU A 393 3.89 14.72 4.41
N VAL A 394 4.46 13.63 4.93
CA VAL A 394 4.47 13.37 6.39
C VAL A 394 5.41 14.32 7.14
N GLN A 395 6.48 14.81 6.48
CA GLN A 395 7.36 15.82 7.07
C GLN A 395 6.63 17.16 7.26
N VAL A 396 5.76 17.54 6.33
CA VAL A 396 4.86 18.69 6.51
C VAL A 396 4.06 18.47 7.77
N ALA A 397 3.38 17.34 7.94
CA ALA A 397 2.45 17.15 9.04
C ALA A 397 3.11 16.92 10.43
N SER A 398 4.37 16.46 10.48
CA SER A 398 5.10 16.15 11.74
C SER A 398 5.98 17.28 12.32
N ARG A 399 6.26 18.37 11.58
CA ARG A 399 7.25 19.38 12.01
C ARG A 399 6.80 20.36 13.11
N SER A 400 5.58 20.29 13.62
CA SER A 400 5.16 21.13 14.75
C SER A 400 5.71 20.67 16.11
N ARG A 401 6.18 19.41 16.22
CA ARG A 401 6.69 18.83 17.47
C ARG A 401 8.03 19.40 17.95
N TYR A 402 8.84 19.90 17.01
CA TYR A 402 10.13 20.49 17.26
C TYR A 402 10.18 21.89 16.64
N PRO A 403 9.64 22.93 17.32
CA PRO A 403 10.02 24.30 17.01
C PRO A 403 11.54 24.36 17.15
N GLY A 404 12.24 24.65 16.05
CA GLY A 404 13.69 24.47 15.96
C GLY A 404 14.45 25.12 17.12
N ASN A 405 15.46 24.39 17.61
CA ASN A 405 16.69 25.05 18.04
C ASN A 405 17.28 25.69 16.78
N SER A 406 16.99 26.97 16.60
CA SER A 406 17.72 27.88 15.72
C SER A 406 19.14 28.09 16.19
#